data_AF-A0A8T1SJS8-F1
#
_entry.id   AF-A0A8T1SJS8-F1
#
_cell.length_a   1.000
_cell.length_b   1.000
_cell.length_c   1.000
_cell.angle_alpha   90.00
_cell.angle_beta   90.00
_cell.angle_gamma   90.00
#
_symmetry.space_group_name_H-M   'P 1'
#
loop_
_entity.id
_entity.type
_entity.pdbx_description
1 polymer ?
#
loop_
_entity_poly.entity_id
_entity_poly.type
_entity_poly.pdbx_seq_one_letter_code
_entity_poly.pdbx_strand_id
1 'polypeptide(L)'
;MTSSKKEQSWKKRVFQDKWENLYFFTEVKDKIQCCICQQTIAVPKEYNVRRHNDTIHREKYDGFTGKIREEKVQQLKAAFAKQRHFFSGINKSSVNSVRASFVISEMIAKSLRPFTEGLFVKECLMKASEILCPDRKKVSEGISLSANTVACRITDLADNMQKQLIQISKDFEAFSIALDESTDVSDTAQCAVFIRGWIANLNITEEIART
;
A
#
# COMPACT_ATOMS: atom_id res chain seq x y z
N MET A 1 -44.77 11.06 17.62
CA MET A 1 -44.42 11.73 16.34
C MET A 1 -42.91 12.03 16.23
N THR A 2 -42.02 11.07 16.45
CA THR A 2 -40.56 11.31 16.54
C THR A 2 -39.71 10.54 15.50
N SER A 3 -40.34 9.76 14.61
CA SER A 3 -39.61 8.91 13.65
C SER A 3 -39.11 9.67 12.41
N SER A 4 -39.88 10.62 11.85
CA SER A 4 -39.51 11.28 10.58
C SER A 4 -38.29 12.22 10.64
N LYS A 5 -37.97 12.80 11.81
CA LYS A 5 -36.83 13.73 11.94
C LYS A 5 -35.48 13.00 11.93
N LYS A 6 -35.41 11.76 12.42
CA LYS A 6 -34.15 10.97 12.43
C LYS A 6 -33.83 10.43 11.03
N GLU A 7 -34.80 9.89 10.30
CA GLU A 7 -34.60 9.42 8.91
C GLU A 7 -34.12 10.53 7.95
N GLN A 8 -34.65 11.75 8.10
CA GLN A 8 -34.19 12.92 7.31
C GLN A 8 -32.77 13.39 7.68
N SER A 9 -32.28 13.10 8.89
CA SER A 9 -30.93 13.46 9.34
C SER A 9 -29.84 12.60 8.68
N TRP A 10 -30.11 11.30 8.47
CA TRP A 10 -29.16 10.38 7.82
C TRP A 10 -29.02 10.65 6.32
N LYS A 11 -30.13 10.93 5.62
CA LYS A 11 -30.12 11.32 4.19
C LYS A 11 -29.32 12.60 3.90
N LYS A 12 -29.10 13.45 4.91
CA LYS A 12 -28.32 14.70 4.80
C LYS A 12 -26.81 14.55 5.04
N ARG A 13 -26.32 13.35 5.36
CA ARG A 13 -24.89 13.06 5.60
C ARG A 13 -24.27 12.20 4.51
N VAL A 14 -24.89 12.16 3.34
CA VAL A 14 -24.40 11.45 2.15
C VAL A 14 -24.21 12.49 1.06
N PHE A 15 -23.26 12.24 0.15
CA PHE A 15 -23.08 13.07 -1.03
C PHE A 15 -24.39 13.21 -1.82
N GLN A 16 -24.55 14.34 -2.50
CA GLN A 16 -25.74 14.65 -3.30
C GLN A 16 -25.29 15.03 -4.71
N ASP A 17 -25.81 14.35 -5.74
CA ASP A 17 -25.40 14.57 -7.14
C ASP A 17 -25.58 16.01 -7.61
N LYS A 18 -26.59 16.71 -7.05
CA LYS A 18 -26.80 18.15 -7.31
C LYS A 18 -25.58 19.00 -6.95
N TRP A 19 -24.72 18.57 -6.02
CA TRP A 19 -23.52 19.31 -5.63
C TRP A 19 -22.45 19.30 -6.73
N GLU A 20 -22.49 18.34 -7.67
CA GLU A 20 -21.60 18.34 -8.84
C GLU A 20 -21.83 19.59 -9.66
N ASN A 21 -23.07 19.82 -10.08
CA ASN A 21 -23.41 20.95 -10.91
C ASN A 21 -23.55 22.24 -10.10
N LEU A 22 -24.01 22.22 -8.85
CA LEU A 22 -24.17 23.46 -8.07
C LEU A 22 -22.85 24.00 -7.55
N TYR A 23 -21.93 23.14 -7.10
CA TYR A 23 -20.75 23.56 -6.33
C TYR A 23 -19.43 22.98 -6.85
N PHE A 24 -19.43 22.28 -7.99
CA PHE A 24 -18.24 21.62 -8.55
C PHE A 24 -17.61 20.58 -7.61
N PHE A 25 -18.42 19.79 -6.90
CA PHE A 25 -17.94 18.73 -6.00
C PHE A 25 -18.29 17.35 -6.52
N THR A 26 -17.41 16.37 -6.38
CA THR A 26 -17.65 14.97 -6.76
C THR A 26 -17.29 14.04 -5.59
N GLU A 27 -17.91 12.87 -5.53
CA GLU A 27 -17.55 11.81 -4.58
C GLU A 27 -16.52 10.85 -5.18
N VAL A 28 -15.47 10.56 -4.41
CA VAL A 28 -14.32 9.77 -4.85
C VAL A 28 -13.82 8.90 -3.69
N LYS A 29 -14.05 7.57 -3.75
CA LYS A 29 -13.70 6.63 -2.66
C LYS A 29 -14.21 7.14 -1.29
N ASP A 30 -15.50 7.46 -1.24
CA ASP A 30 -16.20 7.94 -0.03
C ASP A 30 -15.69 9.29 0.51
N LYS A 31 -14.96 10.06 -0.31
CA LYS A 31 -14.49 11.41 0.01
C LYS A 31 -15.11 12.42 -0.94
N ILE A 32 -15.58 13.54 -0.40
CA ILE A 32 -16.12 14.65 -1.18
C ILE A 32 -14.98 15.60 -1.55
N GLN A 33 -14.72 15.75 -2.84
CA GLN A 33 -13.60 16.53 -3.35
C GLN A 33 -14.05 17.61 -4.32
N CYS A 34 -13.46 18.80 -4.20
CA CYS A 34 -13.67 19.91 -5.13
C CYS A 34 -12.98 19.60 -6.46
N CYS A 35 -13.73 19.63 -7.57
CA CYS A 35 -13.21 19.40 -8.92
C CYS A 35 -12.24 20.50 -9.39
N ILE A 36 -12.24 21.68 -8.74
CA ILE A 36 -11.42 22.83 -9.12
C ILE A 36 -10.06 22.79 -8.42
N CYS A 37 -10.04 22.65 -7.10
CA CYS A 37 -8.82 22.76 -6.29
C CYS A 37 -8.43 21.47 -5.53
N GLN A 38 -9.18 20.39 -5.70
CA GLN A 38 -8.90 19.05 -5.13
C GLN A 38 -8.93 18.98 -3.58
N GLN A 39 -9.39 20.04 -2.90
CA GLN A 39 -9.60 20.02 -1.46
C GLN A 39 -10.74 19.05 -1.09
N THR A 40 -10.56 18.32 0.01
CA THR A 40 -11.52 17.35 0.51
C THR A 40 -12.34 17.94 1.66
N ILE A 41 -13.66 17.75 1.63
CA ILE A 41 -14.56 18.16 2.70
C ILE A 41 -14.84 16.95 3.61
N ALA A 42 -14.44 17.05 4.88
CA ALA A 42 -14.56 15.97 5.85
C ALA A 42 -16.01 15.67 6.25
N VAL A 43 -16.88 16.69 6.26
CA VAL A 43 -18.28 16.54 6.68
C VAL A 43 -19.21 16.82 5.50
N PRO A 44 -19.94 15.81 4.99
CA PRO A 44 -20.79 15.89 3.81
C PRO A 44 -22.07 16.69 4.09
N LYS A 45 -21.94 18.02 4.15
CA LYS A 45 -23.05 18.96 4.35
C LYS A 45 -23.02 20.02 3.26
N GLU A 46 -24.21 20.35 2.75
CA GLU A 46 -24.39 21.37 1.71
C GLU A 46 -23.76 22.71 2.08
N TYR A 47 -23.88 23.13 3.35
CA TYR A 47 -23.25 24.34 3.87
C TYR A 47 -21.71 24.35 3.66
N ASN A 48 -21.03 23.22 3.85
CA ASN A 48 -19.57 23.15 3.76
C ASN A 48 -19.10 23.25 2.30
N VAL A 49 -19.74 22.51 1.39
CA VAL A 49 -19.42 22.55 -0.05
C VAL A 49 -19.77 23.91 -0.66
N ARG A 50 -20.90 24.50 -0.27
CA ARG A 50 -21.31 25.85 -0.70
C ARG A 50 -20.32 26.90 -0.19
N ARG A 51 -20.02 26.91 1.11
CA ARG A 51 -19.06 27.86 1.69
C ARG A 51 -17.70 27.78 0.98
N HIS A 52 -17.19 26.58 0.74
CA HIS A 52 -15.95 26.40 0.00
C HIS A 52 -16.03 27.02 -1.40
N ASN A 53 -17.06 26.69 -2.18
CA ASN A 53 -17.26 27.26 -3.51
C ASN A 53 -17.35 28.79 -3.47
N ASP A 54 -18.14 29.33 -2.55
CA ASP A 54 -18.44 30.77 -2.49
C ASP A 54 -17.23 31.61 -2.03
N THR A 55 -16.36 31.03 -1.20
CA THR A 55 -15.18 31.74 -0.66
C THR A 55 -13.94 31.60 -1.53
N ILE A 56 -13.80 30.50 -2.29
CA ILE A 56 -12.56 30.20 -3.03
C ILE A 56 -12.76 30.30 -4.56
N HIS A 57 -13.97 29.99 -5.05
CA HIS A 57 -14.20 29.78 -6.49
C HIS A 57 -15.26 30.67 -7.10
N ARG A 58 -16.00 31.44 -6.29
CA ARG A 58 -17.10 32.30 -6.75
C ARG A 58 -16.71 33.21 -7.90
N GLU A 59 -15.71 34.07 -7.73
CA GLU A 59 -15.34 35.08 -8.73
C GLU A 59 -15.07 34.49 -10.12
N LYS A 60 -14.51 33.28 -10.17
CA LYS A 60 -14.07 32.65 -11.42
C LYS A 60 -15.11 31.69 -12.02
N TYR A 61 -16.02 31.14 -11.23
CA TYR A 61 -16.90 30.05 -11.66
C TYR A 61 -18.40 30.30 -11.49
N ASP A 62 -18.82 31.41 -10.88
CA ASP A 62 -20.24 31.74 -10.70
C ASP A 62 -20.92 32.14 -12.02
N GLY A 63 -20.15 32.66 -12.99
CA GLY A 63 -20.65 33.04 -14.32
C GLY A 63 -21.06 31.87 -15.24
N PHE A 64 -20.71 30.63 -14.89
CA PHE A 64 -21.10 29.46 -15.68
C PHE A 64 -22.53 29.04 -15.32
N THR A 65 -23.43 29.02 -16.30
CA THR A 65 -24.84 28.62 -16.14
C THR A 65 -25.28 27.65 -17.23
N GLY A 66 -26.35 26.88 -16.95
CA GLY A 66 -26.93 25.92 -17.90
C GLY A 66 -25.92 24.88 -18.40
N LYS A 67 -26.00 24.56 -19.70
CA LYS A 67 -25.14 23.55 -20.36
C LYS A 67 -23.65 23.84 -20.24
N ILE A 68 -23.25 25.11 -20.28
CA ILE A 68 -21.83 25.51 -20.20
C ILE A 68 -21.25 25.09 -18.84
N ARG A 69 -22.05 25.14 -17.77
CA ARG A 69 -21.63 24.69 -16.44
C ARG A 69 -21.44 23.18 -16.40
N GLU A 70 -22.38 22.42 -16.96
CA GLU A 70 -22.33 20.96 -17.02
C GLU A 70 -21.09 20.49 -17.81
N GLU A 71 -20.83 21.09 -18.97
CA GLU A 71 -19.63 20.82 -19.78
C GLU A 71 -18.36 21.13 -19.00
N LYS A 72 -18.34 22.22 -18.24
CA LYS A 72 -17.18 22.59 -17.42
C LYS A 72 -16.93 21.60 -16.29
N VAL A 73 -17.98 21.15 -15.61
CA VAL A 73 -17.91 20.11 -14.58
C VAL A 73 -17.33 18.82 -15.17
N GLN A 74 -17.83 18.37 -16.33
CA GLN A 74 -17.33 17.17 -17.01
C GLN A 74 -15.86 17.32 -17.42
N GLN A 75 -15.47 18.48 -17.95
CA GLN A 75 -14.08 18.77 -18.30
C GLN A 75 -13.16 18.68 -17.07
N LEU A 76 -13.57 19.28 -15.94
CA LEU A 76 -12.79 19.26 -14.70
C LEU A 76 -12.70 17.84 -14.12
N LYS A 77 -13.80 17.06 -14.13
CA LYS A 77 -13.80 15.65 -13.72
C LYS A 77 -12.88 14.81 -14.60
N ALA A 78 -12.90 15.00 -15.91
CA ALA A 78 -12.04 14.28 -16.85
C ALA A 78 -10.55 14.63 -16.64
N ALA A 79 -10.23 15.91 -16.44
CA ALA A 79 -8.87 16.35 -16.12
C ALA A 79 -8.38 15.76 -14.78
N PHE A 80 -9.24 15.79 -13.76
CA PHE A 80 -8.98 15.21 -12.46
C PHE A 80 -8.74 13.69 -12.52
N ALA A 81 -9.58 12.96 -13.28
CA ALA A 81 -9.41 11.52 -13.50
C ALA A 81 -8.10 11.20 -14.22
N LYS A 82 -7.73 11.97 -15.25
CA LYS A 82 -6.45 11.82 -15.98
C LYS A 82 -5.25 12.04 -15.07
N GLN A 83 -5.26 13.11 -14.26
CA GLN A 83 -4.20 13.38 -13.29
C GLN A 83 -4.07 12.23 -12.28
N ARG A 84 -5.19 11.73 -11.75
CA ARG A 84 -5.17 10.61 -10.80
C ARG A 84 -4.66 9.31 -11.42
N HIS A 85 -5.04 9.04 -12.67
CA HIS A 85 -4.54 7.87 -13.40
C HIS A 85 -3.02 7.92 -13.58
N PHE A 86 -2.47 9.08 -13.91
CA PHE A 86 -1.03 9.28 -14.03
C PHE A 86 -0.28 8.95 -12.72
N PHE A 87 -0.73 9.48 -11.57
CA PHE A 87 -0.12 9.17 -10.27
C PHE A 87 -0.31 7.70 -9.86
N SER A 88 -1.45 7.08 -10.21
CA SER A 88 -1.67 5.65 -9.92
C SER A 88 -0.74 4.72 -10.71
N GLY A 89 -0.35 5.10 -11.93
CA GLY A 89 0.60 4.35 -12.75
C GLY A 89 2.02 4.39 -12.17
N ILE A 90 2.45 5.56 -11.67
CA ILE A 90 3.74 5.73 -10.98
C ILE A 90 3.82 4.86 -9.73
N ASN A 91 2.74 4.82 -8.92
CA ASN A 91 2.70 3.97 -7.73
C ASN A 91 2.79 2.47 -8.04
N LYS A 92 2.19 1.99 -9.12
CA LYS A 92 2.28 0.56 -9.51
C LYS A 92 3.70 0.14 -9.89
N SER A 93 4.43 0.99 -10.62
CA SER A 93 5.83 0.75 -10.96
C SER A 93 6.70 0.65 -9.70
N SER A 94 6.52 1.59 -8.77
CA SER A 94 7.23 1.61 -7.48
C SER A 94 6.94 0.36 -6.62
N VAL A 95 5.67 -0.07 -6.52
CA VAL A 95 5.29 -1.27 -5.75
C VAL A 95 5.94 -2.53 -6.33
N ASN A 96 5.98 -2.67 -7.65
CA ASN A 96 6.58 -3.84 -8.29
C ASN A 96 8.10 -3.89 -8.04
N SER A 97 8.80 -2.76 -8.11
CA SER A 97 10.24 -2.70 -7.80
C SER A 97 10.55 -3.05 -6.34
N VAL A 98 9.69 -2.61 -5.40
CA VAL A 98 9.82 -2.98 -3.99
C VAL A 98 9.56 -4.48 -3.80
N ARG A 99 8.51 -5.03 -4.41
CA ARG A 99 8.24 -6.48 -4.35
C ARG A 99 9.40 -7.30 -4.91
N ALA A 100 9.97 -6.87 -6.03
CA ALA A 100 11.14 -7.54 -6.62
C ALA A 100 12.36 -7.51 -5.67
N SER A 101 12.60 -6.41 -4.96
CA SER A 101 13.72 -6.34 -4.01
C SER A 101 13.54 -7.28 -2.82
N PHE A 102 12.33 -7.46 -2.32
CA PHE A 102 12.03 -8.48 -1.30
C PHE A 102 12.32 -9.90 -1.79
N VAL A 103 11.82 -10.27 -2.98
CA VAL A 103 12.01 -11.62 -3.55
C VAL A 103 13.50 -11.92 -3.76
N ILE A 104 14.25 -10.98 -4.33
CA ILE A 104 15.69 -11.16 -4.56
C ILE A 104 16.44 -11.25 -3.22
N SER A 105 16.10 -10.41 -2.24
CA SER A 105 16.75 -10.45 -0.92
C SER A 105 16.47 -11.76 -0.18
N GLU A 106 15.26 -12.30 -0.30
CA GLU A 106 14.91 -13.63 0.21
C GLU A 106 15.74 -14.73 -0.45
N MET A 107 15.92 -14.67 -1.79
CA MET A 107 16.75 -15.64 -2.51
C MET A 107 18.21 -15.58 -2.06
N ILE A 108 18.76 -14.38 -1.85
CA ILE A 108 20.12 -14.18 -1.32
C ILE A 108 20.24 -14.83 0.06
N ALA A 109 19.29 -14.57 0.96
CA ALA A 109 19.27 -15.14 2.31
C ALA A 109 19.18 -16.67 2.30
N LYS A 110 18.24 -17.25 1.55
CA LYS A 110 18.06 -18.71 1.43
C LYS A 110 19.27 -19.41 0.84
N SER A 111 20.00 -18.73 -0.04
CA SER A 111 21.22 -19.25 -0.65
C SER A 111 22.47 -19.04 0.21
N LEU A 112 22.32 -18.50 1.44
CA LEU A 112 23.40 -18.16 2.37
C LEU A 112 24.49 -17.28 1.73
N ARG A 113 24.06 -16.35 0.87
CA ARG A 113 24.94 -15.45 0.16
C ARG A 113 25.14 -14.14 0.93
N PRO A 114 26.32 -13.49 0.83
CA PRO A 114 26.55 -12.18 1.45
C PRO A 114 25.56 -11.12 0.95
N PHE A 115 25.18 -10.17 1.80
CA PHE A 115 24.24 -9.10 1.40
C PHE A 115 24.76 -8.22 0.26
N THR A 116 26.08 -8.16 0.08
CA THR A 116 26.74 -7.46 -1.02
C THR A 116 26.41 -8.05 -2.39
N GLU A 117 25.98 -9.31 -2.47
CA GLU A 117 25.55 -9.96 -3.72
C GLU A 117 24.36 -9.24 -4.38
N GLY A 118 23.58 -8.47 -3.62
CA GLY A 118 22.49 -7.66 -4.17
C GLY A 118 22.95 -6.70 -5.28
N LEU A 119 24.16 -6.14 -5.15
CA LEU A 119 24.71 -5.23 -6.17
C LEU A 119 25.07 -5.97 -7.46
N PHE A 120 25.67 -7.16 -7.34
CA PHE A 120 26.00 -8.00 -8.49
C PHE A 120 24.73 -8.45 -9.23
N VAL A 121 23.72 -8.92 -8.49
CA VAL A 121 22.42 -9.27 -9.08
C VAL A 121 21.78 -8.08 -9.79
N LYS A 122 21.86 -6.88 -9.22
CA LYS A 122 21.36 -5.65 -9.87
C LYS A 122 22.09 -5.37 -11.17
N GLU A 123 23.41 -5.54 -11.20
CA GLU A 123 24.21 -5.37 -12.42
C GLU A 123 23.80 -6.36 -13.50
N CYS A 124 23.63 -7.64 -13.16
CA CYS A 124 23.15 -8.67 -14.09
C CYS A 124 21.77 -8.30 -14.67
N LEU A 125 20.83 -7.88 -13.81
CA LEU A 125 19.50 -7.46 -14.23
C LEU A 125 19.54 -6.26 -15.19
N MET A 126 20.39 -5.29 -14.91
CA MET A 126 20.57 -4.10 -15.75
C MET A 126 21.10 -4.47 -17.14
N LYS A 127 22.18 -5.27 -17.20
CA LYS A 127 22.77 -5.72 -18.47
C LYS A 127 21.80 -6.56 -19.28
N ALA A 128 21.08 -7.48 -18.65
CA ALA A 128 20.07 -8.28 -19.32
C ALA A 128 18.91 -7.42 -19.84
N SER A 129 18.43 -6.45 -19.05
CA SER A 129 17.33 -5.56 -19.47
C SER A 129 17.71 -4.65 -20.63
N GLU A 130 18.97 -4.21 -20.72
CA GLU A 130 19.47 -3.41 -21.85
C GLU A 130 19.36 -4.17 -23.18
N ILE A 131 19.57 -5.48 -23.17
CA ILE A 131 19.54 -6.33 -24.37
C ILE A 131 18.12 -6.80 -24.68
N LEU A 132 17.40 -7.31 -23.66
CA LEU A 132 16.11 -7.98 -23.87
C LEU A 132 14.93 -7.01 -23.94
N CYS A 133 14.98 -5.90 -23.19
CA CYS A 133 13.85 -4.99 -22.99
C CYS A 133 14.33 -3.54 -22.81
N PRO A 134 14.97 -2.92 -23.83
CA PRO A 134 15.56 -1.59 -23.71
C PRO A 134 14.54 -0.52 -23.28
N ASP A 135 13.30 -0.62 -23.76
CA ASP A 135 12.20 0.31 -23.41
C ASP A 135 11.80 0.26 -21.93
N ARG A 136 12.21 -0.78 -21.18
CA ARG A 136 11.84 -1.01 -19.78
C ARG A 136 13.02 -0.94 -18.82
N LYS A 137 14.19 -0.47 -19.26
CA LYS A 137 15.41 -0.36 -18.44
C LYS A 137 15.20 0.38 -17.10
N LYS A 138 14.36 1.42 -17.09
CA LYS A 138 14.06 2.19 -15.86
C LYS A 138 13.40 1.34 -14.76
N VAL A 139 12.78 0.22 -15.11
CA VAL A 139 12.13 -0.69 -14.15
C VAL A 139 13.19 -1.43 -13.33
N SER A 140 14.26 -1.93 -13.95
CA SER A 140 15.37 -2.59 -13.26
C SER A 140 16.22 -1.61 -12.46
N GLU A 141 16.38 -0.37 -12.94
CA GLU A 141 17.09 0.69 -12.20
C GLU A 141 16.42 0.99 -10.84
N GLY A 142 15.08 0.98 -10.83
CA GLY A 142 14.26 1.27 -9.66
C GLY A 142 14.31 0.21 -8.56
N ILE A 143 14.88 -0.97 -8.80
CA ILE A 143 15.03 -2.02 -7.78
C ILE A 143 16.22 -1.67 -6.88
N SER A 144 15.99 -1.41 -5.59
CA SER A 144 17.06 -1.17 -4.62
C SER A 144 17.60 -2.50 -4.08
N LEU A 145 18.90 -2.73 -4.24
CA LEU A 145 19.60 -3.95 -3.80
C LEU A 145 20.98 -3.64 -3.20
N SER A 146 21.13 -2.49 -2.53
CA SER A 146 22.34 -2.26 -1.72
C SER A 146 22.40 -3.25 -0.56
N ALA A 147 23.59 -3.54 -0.03
CA ALA A 147 23.75 -4.46 1.10
C ALA A 147 22.84 -4.10 2.29
N ASN A 148 22.73 -2.81 2.61
CA ASN A 148 21.81 -2.32 3.64
C ASN A 148 20.34 -2.56 3.27
N THR A 149 19.96 -2.38 2.01
CA THR A 149 18.59 -2.67 1.58
C THR A 149 18.29 -4.16 1.72
N VAL A 150 19.20 -5.02 1.24
CA VAL A 150 19.05 -6.48 1.35
C VAL A 150 18.91 -6.90 2.81
N ALA A 151 19.78 -6.39 3.70
CA ALA A 151 19.69 -6.64 5.14
C ALA A 151 18.33 -6.20 5.70
N CYS A 152 17.90 -4.96 5.45
CA CYS A 152 16.61 -4.46 5.93
C CYS A 152 15.43 -5.31 5.41
N ARG A 153 15.46 -5.73 4.14
CA ARG A 153 14.38 -6.55 3.55
C ARG A 153 14.33 -7.94 4.18
N ILE A 154 15.47 -8.52 4.50
CA ILE A 154 15.56 -9.81 5.21
C ILE A 154 15.02 -9.64 6.64
N THR A 155 15.38 -8.58 7.34
CA THR A 155 14.84 -8.28 8.68
C THR A 155 13.33 -8.07 8.64
N ASP A 156 12.82 -7.26 7.70
CA ASP A 156 11.38 -7.03 7.51
C ASP A 156 10.63 -8.36 7.28
N LEU A 157 11.20 -9.26 6.48
CA LEU A 157 10.64 -10.59 6.23
C LEU A 157 10.64 -11.45 7.50
N ALA A 158 11.75 -11.48 8.23
CA ALA A 158 11.87 -12.21 9.48
C ALA A 158 10.89 -11.72 10.54
N ASP A 159 10.76 -10.40 10.71
CA ASP A 159 9.80 -9.77 11.62
C ASP A 159 8.35 -10.13 11.24
N ASN A 160 8.05 -10.17 9.95
CA ASN A 160 6.73 -10.57 9.47
C ASN A 160 6.45 -12.06 9.74
N MET A 161 7.42 -12.95 9.49
CA MET A 161 7.31 -14.37 9.82
C MET A 161 7.10 -14.57 11.32
N GLN A 162 7.89 -13.91 12.16
CA GLN A 162 7.73 -13.95 13.61
C GLN A 162 6.34 -13.51 14.07
N LYS A 163 5.79 -12.43 13.50
CA LYS A 163 4.43 -11.96 13.81
C LYS A 163 3.37 -12.98 13.40
N GLN A 164 3.54 -13.63 12.25
CA GLN A 164 2.63 -14.67 11.78
C GLN A 164 2.68 -15.89 12.71
N LEU A 165 3.87 -16.34 13.09
CA LEU A 165 4.06 -17.43 14.06
C LEU A 165 3.41 -17.11 15.41
N ILE A 166 3.63 -15.91 15.95
CA ILE A 166 3.00 -15.48 17.22
C ILE A 166 1.48 -15.47 17.11
N GLN A 167 0.93 -15.15 15.93
CA GLN A 167 -0.50 -15.17 15.74
C GLN A 167 -1.05 -16.60 15.69
N ILE A 168 -0.34 -17.51 15.01
CA ILE A 168 -0.69 -18.94 14.92
C ILE A 168 -0.57 -19.61 16.30
N SER A 169 0.45 -19.27 17.09
CA SER A 169 0.71 -19.90 18.38
C SER A 169 -0.37 -19.63 19.44
N LYS A 170 -1.15 -18.56 19.28
CA LYS A 170 -2.31 -18.27 20.14
C LYS A 170 -3.42 -19.31 20.03
N ASP A 171 -3.48 -20.00 18.89
CA ASP A 171 -4.50 -21.01 18.59
C ASP A 171 -4.02 -22.43 18.91
N PHE A 172 -2.85 -22.60 19.52
CA PHE A 172 -2.33 -23.92 19.91
C PHE A 172 -3.12 -24.50 21.09
N GLU A 173 -3.67 -25.70 20.91
CA GLU A 173 -4.29 -26.47 22.00
C GLU A 173 -3.23 -27.21 22.83
N ALA A 174 -2.16 -27.64 22.18
CA ALA A 174 -0.99 -28.26 22.78
C ALA A 174 0.26 -27.89 21.97
N PHE A 175 1.42 -27.88 22.61
CA PHE A 175 2.70 -27.67 21.93
C PHE A 175 3.82 -28.45 22.60
N SER A 176 4.89 -28.71 21.85
CA SER A 176 6.15 -29.26 22.35
C SER A 176 7.30 -28.37 21.92
N ILE A 177 8.31 -28.25 22.79
CA ILE A 177 9.55 -27.53 22.51
C ILE A 177 10.71 -28.54 22.55
N ALA A 178 11.56 -28.53 21.54
CA ALA A 178 12.83 -29.25 21.54
C ALA A 178 13.99 -28.25 21.48
N LEU A 179 15.02 -28.50 22.27
CA LEU A 179 16.26 -27.72 22.31
C LEU A 179 17.38 -28.61 21.81
N ASP A 180 18.14 -28.12 20.83
CA ASP A 180 19.33 -28.79 20.32
C ASP A 180 20.53 -27.85 20.51
N GLU A 181 21.49 -28.25 21.32
CA GLU A 181 22.69 -27.48 21.62
C GLU A 181 23.90 -28.15 20.99
N SER A 182 24.68 -27.38 20.24
CA SER A 182 25.94 -27.82 19.63
C SER A 182 27.02 -26.76 19.86
N THR A 183 28.29 -27.14 19.83
CA THR A 183 29.42 -26.22 19.91
C THR A 183 30.05 -26.08 18.54
N ASP A 184 30.29 -24.84 18.10
CA ASP A 184 31.00 -24.62 16.84
C ASP A 184 32.53 -24.81 16.97
N VAL A 185 33.23 -24.67 15.85
CA VAL A 185 34.70 -24.83 15.78
C VAL A 185 35.47 -23.82 16.62
N SER A 186 34.81 -22.76 17.10
CA SER A 186 35.35 -21.75 18.00
C SER A 186 34.92 -21.94 19.45
N ASP A 187 34.40 -23.12 19.81
CA ASP A 187 33.91 -23.44 21.16
C ASP A 187 32.77 -22.53 21.62
N THR A 188 32.03 -21.95 20.67
CA THR A 188 30.83 -21.16 20.96
C THR A 188 29.61 -22.08 20.92
N ALA A 189 28.89 -22.15 22.03
CA ALA A 189 27.63 -22.88 22.11
C ALA A 189 26.56 -22.21 21.24
N GLN A 190 25.93 -22.99 20.36
CA GLN A 190 24.81 -22.63 19.51
C GLN A 190 23.60 -23.47 19.91
N CYS A 191 22.47 -22.83 20.20
CA CYS A 191 21.23 -23.51 20.59
C CYS A 191 20.13 -23.24 19.56
N ALA A 192 19.58 -24.31 18.99
CA ALA A 192 18.39 -24.28 18.13
C ALA A 192 17.14 -24.64 18.94
N VAL A 193 16.09 -23.83 18.80
CA VAL A 193 14.80 -24.05 19.44
C VAL A 193 13.76 -24.42 18.39
N PHE A 194 13.17 -25.60 18.54
CA PHE A 194 12.10 -26.09 17.68
C PHE A 194 10.77 -26.08 18.44
N ILE A 195 9.77 -25.40 17.91
CA ILE A 195 8.42 -25.35 18.48
C ILE A 195 7.48 -26.11 17.53
N ARG A 196 6.77 -27.10 18.05
CA ARG A 196 5.71 -27.82 17.32
C ARG A 196 4.38 -27.61 18.03
N GLY A 197 3.41 -27.03 17.33
CA GLY A 197 2.07 -26.79 17.85
C GLY A 197 1.02 -27.71 17.23
N TRP A 198 0.02 -28.08 18.01
CA TRP A 198 -1.19 -28.76 17.55
C TRP A 198 -2.36 -27.78 17.51
N ILE A 199 -2.98 -27.65 16.34
CA ILE A 199 -4.22 -26.92 16.10
C ILE A 199 -5.23 -27.93 15.59
N ALA A 200 -6.48 -27.89 16.06
CA ALA A 200 -7.55 -28.83 15.70
C ALA A 200 -7.80 -29.03 14.19
N ASN A 201 -7.27 -28.16 13.33
CA ASN A 201 -7.48 -28.19 11.87
C ASN A 201 -6.28 -28.71 11.04
N LEU A 202 -5.33 -29.44 11.63
CA LEU A 202 -4.28 -30.21 10.92
C LEU A 202 -3.48 -29.42 9.85
N ASN A 203 -2.64 -28.48 10.29
CA ASN A 203 -1.45 -28.08 9.52
C ASN A 203 -0.24 -28.06 10.45
N ILE A 204 0.68 -28.99 10.25
CA ILE A 204 1.97 -29.00 10.95
C ILE A 204 2.82 -27.88 10.35
N THR A 205 3.12 -26.85 11.13
CA THR A 205 4.07 -25.79 10.75
C THR A 205 5.41 -26.03 11.46
N GLU A 206 6.48 -26.30 10.71
CA GLU A 206 7.87 -26.28 11.22
C GLU A 206 8.54 -24.98 10.76
N GLU A 207 8.93 -24.11 11.70
CA GLU A 207 9.79 -22.96 11.44
C GLU A 207 10.98 -22.97 12.41
N ILE A 208 12.18 -22.67 11.90
CA ILE A 208 13.43 -22.64 12.65
C ILE A 208 13.66 -21.21 13.16
N ALA A 209 13.63 -21.02 14.48
CA ALA A 209 14.16 -19.80 15.09
C ALA A 209 15.67 -20.00 15.32
N ARG A 210 16.51 -19.23 14.62
CA ARG A 210 17.94 -19.14 14.92
C ARG A 210 18.16 -17.95 15.84
N THR A 211 18.77 -18.20 16.99
CA THR A 211 19.29 -17.17 17.90
C THR A 211 20.78 -16.99 17.68
#